data_AF-A0A7L4QXL1-F1
#
_entry.id   AF-A0A7L4QXL1-F1
#
_cell.length_a   1.000
_cell.length_b   1.000
_cell.length_c   1.000
_cell.angle_alpha   90.00
_cell.angle_beta   90.00
_cell.angle_gamma   90.00
#
_symmetry.space_group_name_H-M   'P 1'
#
loop_
_entity.id
_entity.type
_entity.pdbx_description
1 polymer ?
#
loop_
_entity_poly.entity_id
_entity_poly.type
_entity_poly.pdbx_seq_one_letter_code
_entity_poly.pdbx_strand_id
1 'polypeptide(L)' 'MGALIGGIVAYLLRPSAPLVGQLPFDVVITRGNNLQGLEKIAIPTAEASFNYIIAGVIIGAILFWIISIQLKE' A
#
# COMPACT_ATOMS: atom_id res chain seq x y z
N MET A 1 11.07 -3.28 -11.60
CA MET A 1 10.63 -1.86 -11.62
C MET A 1 9.12 -1.71 -11.45
N GLY A 2 8.29 -2.42 -12.22
CA GLY A 2 6.82 -2.34 -12.11
C GLY A 2 6.25 -2.52 -10.69
N ALA A 3 6.70 -3.56 -9.98
CA ALA A 3 6.31 -3.81 -8.59
C ALA A 3 6.58 -2.62 -7.66
N LEU A 4 7.79 -2.02 -7.75
CA LEU A 4 8.18 -0.88 -6.92
C LEU A 4 7.34 0.36 -7.24
N ILE A 5 7.18 0.66 -8.53
CA ILE A 5 6.37 1.82 -8.97
C ILE A 5 4.91 1.64 -8.54
N GLY A 6 4.33 0.45 -8.74
CA GLY A 6 2.97 0.13 -8.33
C GLY A 6 2.77 0.24 -6.81
N GLY A 7 3.73 -0.25 -6.02
CA GLY A 7 3.72 -0.09 -4.57
C GLY A 7 3.81 1.36 -4.11
N ILE A 8 4.67 2.17 -4.74
CA ILE A 8 4.79 3.61 -4.43
C ILE A 8 3.50 4.35 -4.77
N VAL A 9 2.93 4.11 -5.96
CA VAL A 9 1.66 4.73 -6.36
C VAL A 9 0.54 4.35 -5.40
N ALA A 10 0.42 3.07 -5.06
CA ALA A 10 -0.60 2.63 -4.11
C ALA A 10 -0.36 3.13 -2.68
N TYR A 11 0.90 3.31 -2.27
CA TYR A 11 1.23 3.99 -1.01
C TYR A 11 0.72 5.43 -1.04
N LEU A 12 0.96 6.19 -2.10
CA LEU A 12 0.50 7.57 -2.21
C LEU A 12 -1.04 7.69 -2.23
N LEU A 13 -1.72 6.71 -2.86
CA LEU A 13 -3.18 6.66 -2.96
C LEU A 13 -3.86 5.91 -1.81
N ARG A 14 -3.12 5.48 -0.79
CA ARG A 14 -3.68 4.66 0.30
C ARG A 14 -4.79 5.38 1.06
N PRO A 15 -5.74 4.64 1.65
CA PRO A 15 -6.84 5.20 2.43
C PRO A 15 -6.36 6.06 3.60
N SER A 16 -7.16 7.05 3.95
CA SER A 16 -6.96 7.92 5.11
C SER A 16 -7.88 7.52 6.26
N ALA A 17 -7.38 7.64 7.49
CA ALA A 17 -8.19 7.50 8.69
C ALA A 17 -9.04 8.76 8.89
N PRO A 18 -10.30 8.64 9.36
CA PRO A 18 -11.07 9.79 9.78
C PRO A 18 -10.30 10.63 10.81
N LEU A 19 -10.31 11.96 10.66
CA LEU A 19 -9.66 12.95 11.54
C LEU A 19 -8.12 12.99 11.52
N VAL A 20 -7.43 11.88 11.23
CA VAL A 20 -5.96 11.79 11.31
C VAL A 20 -5.26 11.77 9.96
N GLY A 21 -5.99 11.52 8.86
CA GLY A 21 -5.41 11.47 7.51
C GLY A 21 -4.69 10.15 7.22
N GLN A 22 -3.72 10.17 6.31
CA GLN A 22 -2.95 8.97 5.97
C GLN A 22 -2.02 8.56 7.11
N LEU A 23 -2.09 7.29 7.50
CA LEU A 23 -1.22 6.75 8.55
C LEU A 23 0.25 6.68 8.10
N PRO A 24 1.21 6.84 9.03
CA PRO A 24 2.62 6.78 8.72
C PRO A 24 3.04 5.36 8.29
N PHE A 25 4.16 5.27 7.59
CA PHE A 25 4.59 4.02 6.94
C PHE A 25 4.84 2.88 7.94
N ASP A 26 5.43 3.18 9.09
CA ASP A 26 5.72 2.21 10.14
C ASP A 26 4.44 1.57 10.72
N VAL A 27 3.38 2.37 10.89
CA VAL A 27 2.05 1.88 11.29
C VAL A 27 1.45 1.00 10.21
N VAL A 28 1.52 1.42 8.94
CA VAL A 28 0.95 0.66 7.82
C VAL A 28 1.68 -0.68 7.62
N ILE A 29 3.01 -0.68 7.62
CA ILE A 29 3.79 -1.90 7.34
C ILE A 29 3.67 -2.92 8.48
N THR A 30 3.42 -2.46 9.70
CA THR A 30 3.13 -3.32 10.87
C THR A 30 1.63 -3.65 11.01
N ARG A 31 0.79 -3.19 10.07
CA ARG A 31 -0.68 -3.32 10.10
C ARG A 31 -1.31 -2.79 11.40
N GLY A 32 -0.68 -1.79 12.02
CA GLY A 32 -1.16 -1.17 13.24
C GLY A 32 -0.78 -1.90 14.54
N ASN A 33 0.07 -2.93 14.50
CA ASN A 33 0.54 -3.62 15.71
C ASN A 33 1.34 -2.74 16.67
N ASN A 34 1.87 -1.61 16.20
CA ASN A 34 2.56 -0.62 17.02
C ASN A 34 1.63 0.39 17.71
N LEU A 35 0.32 0.39 17.40
CA LEU A 35 -0.67 1.32 17.96
C LEU A 35 -1.08 0.94 19.39
N GLN A 36 -1.26 1.95 20.24
CA GLN A 36 -1.61 1.75 21.65
C GLN A 36 -2.83 2.59 22.08
N GLY A 37 -3.56 2.12 23.09
CA GLY A 37 -4.71 2.84 23.64
C GLY A 37 -5.77 3.19 22.58
N LEU A 38 -6.12 4.48 22.50
CA LEU A 38 -7.14 5.00 21.58
C LEU A 38 -6.70 4.95 20.09
N GLU A 39 -5.40 4.90 19.82
CA GLU A 39 -4.87 4.84 18.45
C GLU A 39 -5.30 3.56 17.73
N LYS A 40 -5.63 2.50 18.47
CA LYS A 40 -6.10 1.22 17.93
C LYS A 40 -7.36 1.34 17.07
N ILE A 41 -8.10 2.44 17.18
CA ILE A 41 -9.23 2.74 16.28
C ILE A 41 -8.79 2.84 14.81
N ALA A 42 -7.51 3.13 14.55
CA ALA A 42 -6.95 3.27 13.21
C ALA A 42 -6.40 1.94 12.63
N ILE A 43 -6.44 0.83 13.39
CA ILE A 43 -5.99 -0.50 12.90
C ILE A 43 -6.66 -0.89 11.58
N PRO A 44 -8.00 -0.76 11.39
CA PRO A 44 -8.63 -1.11 10.12
C PRO A 44 -8.09 -0.29 8.95
N THR A 45 -7.76 0.98 9.18
CA THR A 45 -7.14 1.84 8.15
C THR A 45 -5.71 1.41 7.86
N ALA A 46 -4.94 0.99 8.86
CA ALA A 46 -3.58 0.48 8.68
C ALA A 46 -3.58 -0.80 7.84
N GLU A 47 -4.47 -1.74 8.16
CA GLU A 47 -4.66 -2.98 7.39
C GLU A 47 -5.12 -2.71 5.96
N ALA A 48 -6.11 -1.85 5.78
CA ALA A 48 -6.58 -1.46 4.45
C ALA A 48 -5.45 -0.82 3.63
N SER A 49 -4.70 0.11 4.22
CA SER A 49 -3.56 0.75 3.58
C SER A 49 -2.48 -0.24 3.17
N PHE A 50 -2.18 -1.21 4.03
CA PHE A 50 -1.24 -2.28 3.72
C PHE A 50 -1.73 -3.09 2.51
N ASN A 51 -3.00 -3.50 2.51
CA ASN A 51 -3.59 -4.27 1.42
C ASN A 51 -3.58 -3.49 0.09
N TYR A 52 -3.81 -2.18 0.13
CA TYR A 52 -3.68 -1.32 -1.06
C TYR A 52 -2.26 -1.33 -1.62
N ILE A 53 -1.24 -1.19 -0.78
CA ILE A 53 0.16 -1.23 -1.21
C ILE A 53 0.48 -2.58 -1.86
N ILE A 54 0.09 -3.69 -1.23
CA ILE A 54 0.32 -5.03 -1.77
C ILE A 54 -0.41 -5.22 -3.11
N ALA A 55 -1.67 -4.77 -3.21
CA ALA A 55 -2.42 -4.80 -4.47
C ALA A 55 -1.70 -4.00 -5.56
N GLY A 56 -1.21 -2.80 -5.25
CA GLY A 56 -0.43 -1.97 -6.17
C GLY A 56 0.87 -2.64 -6.63
N VAL A 57 1.59 -3.28 -5.71
CA VAL A 57 2.80 -4.06 -6.03
C VAL A 57 2.47 -5.18 -7.03
N ILE A 58 1.41 -5.94 -6.77
CA ILE A 58 0.99 -7.06 -7.63
C ILE A 58 0.58 -6.55 -9.01
N ILE A 59 -0.30 -5.54 -9.08
CA ILE A 59 -0.77 -4.95 -10.33
C ILE A 59 0.40 -4.38 -11.13
N GLY A 60 1.28 -3.62 -10.49
CA GLY A 60 2.47 -3.04 -11.12
C GLY A 60 3.43 -4.10 -11.66
N ALA A 61 3.61 -5.22 -10.95
CA ALA A 61 4.42 -6.35 -11.41
C ALA A 61 3.81 -6.98 -12.67
N ILE A 62 2.52 -7.26 -12.66
CA ILE A 62 1.80 -7.89 -13.78
C ILE A 62 1.86 -7.00 -15.03
N LEU A 63 1.55 -5.71 -14.90
CA LEU A 63 1.57 -4.77 -16.04
C LEU A 63 2.96 -4.67 -16.65
N PHE A 64 4.00 -4.54 -15.82
CA PHE A 64 5.37 -4.48 -16.31
C PHE A 64 5.78 -5.77 -17.01
N TRP A 65 5.36 -6.94 -16.50
CA TRP A 65 5.63 -8.22 -17.13
C TRP A 65 4.98 -8.32 -18.51
N ILE A 66 3.70 -7.95 -18.63
CA ILE A 66 2.97 -7.91 -19.91
C ILE A 66 3.70 -7.01 -20.92
N ILE A 67 4.04 -5.78 -20.53
CA ILE A 67 4.75 -4.83 -21.40
C ILE A 67 6.11 -5.38 -21.81
N SER A 68 6.84 -6.01 -20.88
CA SER A 68 8.17 -6.56 -21.16
C SER A 68 8.14 -7.69 -22.19
N ILE A 69 7.06 -8.50 -22.22
CA ILE A 69 6.89 -9.54 -23.24
C ILE A 69 6.67 -8.90 -24.62
N GLN A 70 5.80 -7.89 -24.70
CA GLN A 70 5.47 -7.21 -25.96
C GLN A 70 6.66 -6.45 -26.56
N LEU A 71 7.56 -5.92 -25.73
CA LEU A 71 8.78 -5.24 -26.18
C LEU A 71 9.87 -6.19 -26.69
N LYS A 72 9.73 -7.50 -26.45
CA LYS A 72 10.71 -8.51 -26.88
C LYS A 72 10.38 -9.10 -28.25
N GLU A 73 9.15 -8.91 -28.74
CA GLU A 73 8.73 -9.21 -30.11
C GLU A 73 9.03 -8.03 -31.06
#